data_AF-A0A4Q5PB93-F1
#
_entry.id   AF-A0A4Q5PB93-F1
#
_cell.length_a   1.000
_cell.length_b   1.000
_cell.length_c   1.000
_cell.angle_alpha   90.00
_cell.angle_beta   90.00
_cell.angle_gamma   90.00
#
_symmetry.space_group_name_H-M   'P 1'
#
loop_
_entity.id
_entity.type
_entity.pdbx_description
1 polymer ?
#
loop_
_entity_poly.entity_id
_entity_poly.type
_entity_poly.pdbx_seq_one_letter_code
_entity_poly.pdbx_strand_id
1 'polypeptide(L)'
;MTTLTGHLSLYATQSLKSIDNWMNVVQGNIGGSLVTAFKEVELTYGGNITHELRATSGIKNGVQIAEQSLTTANTRLNWKQGEVISSTQETHFAIQGDGFFLLVKPDDVTPNYDRYPNATATSEDVFLTRAGDFHWAEVKDSAGNNVTGTVGELVLVNKQGLVVMTEDSSPVNGNVRPLRKSDFDNINIKARPSVFMPTKDAYPSAPNNIVDFDELEYSRYGSTVLKAPTATFMATLIAGSYGVLDRRQLGDDDGETRLIEKALEASNVKTERNITELAVMGKVYNGFVQLIKVYNSNLDEVLGFIR
;
A
#
# COMPACT_ATOMS: atom_id res chain seq x y z
N MET A 1 -27.76 21.18 -34.07
CA MET A 1 -26.88 20.05 -34.46
C MET A 1 -25.39 20.35 -34.22
N THR A 2 -25.05 21.45 -33.54
CA THR A 2 -23.66 21.88 -33.20
C THR A 2 -23.20 21.45 -31.79
N THR A 3 -24.09 20.92 -30.96
CA THR A 3 -23.79 20.47 -29.59
C THR A 3 -23.23 19.05 -29.52
N LEU A 4 -23.50 18.21 -30.53
CA LEU A 4 -23.05 16.81 -30.56
C LEU A 4 -21.56 16.68 -30.93
N THR A 5 -21.04 17.62 -31.73
CA THR A 5 -19.65 17.66 -32.19
C THR A 5 -18.66 18.07 -31.09
N GLY A 6 -19.01 19.05 -30.24
CA GLY A 6 -18.17 19.41 -29.08
C GLY A 6 -18.03 18.30 -28.03
N HIS A 7 -19.05 17.44 -27.91
CA HIS A 7 -19.10 16.35 -26.93
C HIS A 7 -18.13 15.20 -27.27
N LEU A 8 -18.07 14.75 -28.53
CA LEU A 8 -17.23 13.62 -28.95
C LEU A 8 -15.72 13.86 -28.73
N SER A 9 -15.22 15.05 -29.07
CA SER A 9 -13.80 15.39 -28.85
C SER A 9 -13.45 15.54 -27.36
N LEU A 10 -14.39 16.03 -26.55
CA LEU A 10 -14.23 16.14 -25.11
C LEU A 10 -14.16 14.76 -24.44
N TYR A 11 -15.04 13.83 -24.82
CA TYR A 11 -15.04 12.47 -24.28
C TYR A 11 -13.79 11.67 -24.70
N ALA A 12 -13.32 11.83 -25.94
CA ALA A 12 -12.06 11.23 -26.38
C ALA A 12 -10.87 11.71 -25.54
N THR A 13 -10.86 13.00 -25.17
CA THR A 13 -9.81 13.59 -24.32
C THR A 13 -9.86 13.02 -22.89
N GLN A 14 -11.05 12.82 -22.32
CA GLN A 14 -11.21 12.19 -21.01
C GLN A 14 -10.71 10.73 -21.03
N SER A 15 -11.07 9.96 -22.05
CA SER A 15 -10.57 8.59 -22.23
C SER A 15 -9.04 8.52 -22.36
N LEU A 16 -8.43 9.47 -23.09
CA LEU A 16 -6.96 9.57 -23.17
C LEU A 16 -6.32 9.82 -21.80
N LYS A 17 -6.87 10.74 -21.01
CA LYS A 17 -6.39 11.00 -19.64
C LYS A 17 -6.48 9.75 -18.75
N SER A 18 -7.56 8.98 -18.88
CA SER A 18 -7.71 7.71 -18.15
C SER A 18 -6.71 6.64 -18.60
N ILE A 19 -6.36 6.60 -19.88
CA ILE A 19 -5.29 5.73 -20.39
C ILE A 19 -3.93 6.18 -19.87
N ASP A 20 -3.65 7.48 -19.82
CA ASP A 20 -2.40 8.01 -19.26
C ASP A 20 -2.25 7.62 -17.78
N ASN A 21 -3.34 7.72 -17.00
CA ASN A 21 -3.36 7.25 -15.61
C ASN A 21 -3.09 5.74 -15.51
N TRP A 22 -3.67 4.92 -16.38
CA TRP A 22 -3.41 3.47 -16.41
C TRP A 22 -1.96 3.15 -16.77
N MET A 23 -1.40 3.88 -17.74
CA MET A 23 0.01 3.75 -18.11
C MET A 23 0.91 4.09 -16.92
N ASN A 24 0.59 5.17 -16.18
CA ASN A 24 1.34 5.54 -14.96
C ASN A 24 1.25 4.46 -13.88
N VAL A 25 0.07 3.86 -13.67
CA VAL A 25 -0.11 2.75 -12.71
C VAL A 25 0.71 1.52 -13.12
N VAL A 26 0.66 1.11 -14.39
CA VAL A 26 1.41 -0.04 -14.88
C VAL A 26 2.92 0.20 -14.85
N GLN A 27 3.39 1.40 -15.21
CA GLN A 27 4.79 1.76 -15.06
C GLN A 27 5.24 1.76 -13.59
N GLY A 28 4.38 2.27 -12.69
CA GLY A 28 4.60 2.20 -11.25
C GLY A 28 4.73 0.77 -10.75
N ASN A 29 3.84 -0.13 -11.18
CA ASN A 29 3.90 -1.55 -10.84
C ASN A 29 5.18 -2.21 -11.36
N ILE A 30 5.56 -1.95 -12.62
CA ILE A 30 6.80 -2.48 -13.19
C ILE A 30 8.02 -2.00 -12.39
N GLY A 31 8.07 -0.70 -12.06
CA GLY A 31 9.13 -0.14 -11.22
C GLY A 31 9.16 -0.72 -9.80
N GLY A 32 7.98 -1.01 -9.24
CA GLY A 32 7.80 -1.63 -7.92
C GLY A 32 8.09 -3.14 -7.87
N SER A 33 8.17 -3.83 -9.02
CA SER A 33 8.35 -5.29 -9.07
C SER A 33 9.63 -5.81 -8.40
N LEU A 34 10.67 -4.98 -8.34
CA LEU A 34 11.95 -5.31 -7.69
C LEU A 34 12.01 -4.84 -6.23
N VAL A 35 10.98 -4.16 -5.75
CA VAL A 35 10.90 -3.63 -4.39
C VAL A 35 10.31 -4.69 -3.47
N THR A 36 10.94 -4.89 -2.33
CA THR A 36 10.50 -5.82 -1.28
C THR A 36 9.09 -5.50 -0.82
N ALA A 37 8.24 -6.52 -0.75
CA ALA A 37 6.86 -6.46 -0.31
C ALA A 37 5.98 -5.40 -1.02
N PHE A 38 6.35 -4.97 -2.22
CA PHE A 38 5.54 -4.02 -2.98
C PHE A 38 4.23 -4.67 -3.42
N LYS A 39 3.13 -3.95 -3.18
CA LYS A 39 1.77 -4.36 -3.54
C LYS A 39 1.33 -3.70 -4.85
N GLU A 40 0.93 -4.52 -5.80
CA GLU A 40 0.42 -4.11 -7.11
C GLU A 40 -0.80 -3.20 -6.94
N VAL A 41 -0.80 -2.07 -7.65
CA VAL A 41 -1.94 -1.18 -7.76
C VAL A 41 -2.77 -1.61 -8.98
N GLU A 42 -4.02 -1.97 -8.75
CA GLU A 42 -4.99 -2.28 -9.80
C GLU A 42 -5.87 -1.06 -10.09
N LEU A 43 -6.10 -0.76 -11.36
CA LEU A 43 -6.95 0.34 -11.79
C LEU A 43 -8.26 -0.21 -12.36
N THR A 44 -9.38 0.25 -11.80
CA THR A 44 -10.72 -0.10 -12.29
C THR A 44 -11.28 1.04 -13.11
N TYR A 45 -11.88 0.71 -14.25
CA TYR A 45 -12.57 1.67 -15.11
C TYR A 45 -14.06 1.73 -14.81
N GLY A 46 -14.59 2.94 -14.87
CA GLY A 46 -16.03 3.21 -14.82
C GLY A 46 -16.52 3.77 -16.14
N GLY A 47 -17.71 3.33 -16.54
CA GLY A 47 -18.54 4.08 -17.48
C GLY A 47 -19.27 5.20 -16.73
N ASN A 48 -19.57 6.29 -17.43
CA ASN A 48 -20.40 7.36 -16.88
C ASN A 48 -21.90 7.07 -17.07
N ILE A 49 -22.76 7.96 -16.58
CA ILE A 49 -24.22 7.84 -16.60
C ILE A 49 -24.72 7.52 -18.02
N THR A 50 -25.59 6.52 -18.14
CA THR A 50 -26.30 6.23 -19.39
C THR A 50 -27.62 6.99 -19.41
N HIS A 51 -27.90 7.69 -20.51
CA HIS A 51 -29.17 8.39 -20.71
C HIS A 51 -30.14 7.48 -21.45
N GLU A 52 -31.16 7.01 -20.75
CA GLU A 52 -32.24 6.26 -21.38
C GLU A 52 -33.20 7.21 -22.10
N LEU A 53 -33.15 7.21 -23.43
CA LEU A 53 -34.10 7.95 -24.27
C LEU A 53 -35.46 7.25 -24.36
N ARG A 54 -35.46 5.92 -24.25
CA ARG A 54 -36.68 5.11 -24.24
C ARG A 54 -36.46 3.85 -23.41
N ALA A 55 -37.31 3.66 -22.41
CA ALA A 55 -37.34 2.46 -21.59
C ALA A 55 -37.55 1.19 -22.42
N THR A 56 -36.87 0.11 -22.04
CA THR A 56 -37.18 -1.22 -22.56
C THR A 56 -38.58 -1.62 -22.10
N SER A 57 -39.47 -1.95 -23.04
CA SER A 57 -40.87 -2.27 -22.77
C SER A 57 -41.33 -3.43 -23.64
N GLY A 58 -41.63 -4.57 -23.03
CA GLY A 58 -42.09 -5.78 -23.71
C GLY A 58 -41.11 -6.26 -24.80
N ILE A 59 -41.55 -6.26 -26.05
CA ILE A 59 -40.78 -6.72 -27.23
C ILE A 59 -39.94 -5.59 -27.87
N LYS A 60 -39.94 -4.38 -27.29
CA LYS A 60 -39.23 -3.22 -27.86
C LYS A 60 -37.93 -2.96 -27.08
N ASN A 61 -36.82 -2.93 -27.82
CA ASN A 61 -35.52 -2.53 -27.28
C ASN A 61 -35.57 -1.08 -26.79
N GLY A 62 -35.02 -0.87 -25.59
CA GLY A 62 -34.72 0.45 -25.09
C GLY A 62 -33.74 1.17 -25.99
N VAL A 63 -33.84 2.49 -26.03
CA VAL A 63 -32.86 3.36 -26.70
C VAL A 63 -32.11 4.07 -25.60
N GLN A 64 -30.81 3.82 -25.52
CA GLN A 64 -29.94 4.45 -24.54
C GLN A 64 -28.80 5.14 -25.29
N ILE A 65 -28.49 6.37 -24.88
CA ILE A 65 -27.25 7.04 -25.22
C ILE A 65 -26.33 6.81 -24.04
N ALA A 66 -25.36 5.92 -24.21
CA ALA A 66 -24.26 5.81 -23.26
C ALA A 66 -23.34 7.02 -23.47
N GLU A 67 -22.90 7.66 -22.37
CA GLU A 67 -21.75 8.54 -22.45
C GLU A 67 -20.51 7.74 -22.88
N GLN A 68 -19.68 8.36 -23.73
CA GLN A 68 -18.62 7.67 -24.47
C GLN A 68 -17.23 7.78 -23.84
N SER A 69 -17.09 8.42 -22.67
CA SER A 69 -15.79 8.50 -21.99
C SER A 69 -15.56 7.31 -21.08
N LEU A 70 -14.36 6.73 -21.21
CA LEU A 70 -13.79 5.83 -20.23
C LEU A 70 -13.24 6.70 -19.10
N THR A 71 -13.68 6.46 -17.87
CA THR A 71 -13.18 7.19 -16.71
C THR A 71 -12.48 6.23 -15.76
N THR A 72 -11.46 6.73 -15.07
CA THR A 72 -10.78 5.99 -14.00
C THR A 72 -11.69 6.02 -12.78
N ALA A 73 -12.27 4.88 -12.39
CA ALA A 73 -13.21 4.82 -11.29
C ALA A 73 -12.50 4.75 -9.94
N ASN A 74 -11.52 3.85 -9.80
CA ASN A 74 -10.77 3.69 -8.57
C ASN A 74 -9.42 3.02 -8.82
N THR A 75 -8.46 3.22 -7.92
CA THR A 75 -7.23 2.45 -7.81
C THR A 75 -7.24 1.70 -6.49
N ARG A 76 -6.93 0.40 -6.53
CA ARG A 76 -6.94 -0.48 -5.36
C ARG A 76 -5.59 -1.16 -5.19
N LEU A 77 -5.15 -1.34 -3.94
CA LEU A 77 -3.99 -2.17 -3.66
C LEU A 77 -4.40 -3.64 -3.64
N ASN A 78 -3.67 -4.46 -4.40
CA ASN A 78 -3.80 -5.89 -4.34
C ASN A 78 -2.97 -6.41 -3.17
N TRP A 79 -3.63 -6.79 -2.07
CA TRP A 79 -2.99 -7.22 -0.84
C TRP A 79 -2.49 -8.67 -0.84
N LYS A 80 -2.62 -9.39 -1.97
CA LYS A 80 -2.10 -10.75 -2.09
C LYS A 80 -0.63 -10.82 -1.68
N GLN A 81 -0.27 -11.87 -0.96
CA GLN A 81 1.11 -12.08 -0.54
C GLN A 81 2.01 -12.34 -1.75
N GLY A 82 3.18 -11.71 -1.75
CA GLY A 82 4.25 -12.06 -2.68
C GLY A 82 4.95 -13.36 -2.30
N GLU A 83 5.85 -13.84 -3.16
CA GLU A 83 6.69 -14.99 -2.82
C GLU A 83 7.62 -14.64 -1.65
N VAL A 84 7.76 -15.54 -0.67
CA VAL A 84 8.73 -15.38 0.41
C VAL A 84 10.04 -16.05 0.02
N ILE A 85 11.08 -15.24 -0.16
CA ILE A 85 12.40 -15.68 -0.61
C ILE A 85 13.34 -15.70 0.58
N SER A 86 14.13 -16.77 0.72
CA SER A 86 15.15 -16.84 1.77
C SER A 86 16.28 -15.82 1.55
N SER A 87 16.82 -15.33 2.64
CA SER A 87 17.93 -14.38 2.71
C SER A 87 19.01 -14.93 3.64
N THR A 88 20.22 -14.41 3.52
CA THR A 88 21.33 -14.69 4.44
C THR A 88 21.45 -13.66 5.56
N GLN A 89 20.78 -12.52 5.43
CA GLN A 89 20.87 -11.40 6.38
C GLN A 89 19.95 -11.61 7.58
N GLU A 90 20.46 -11.38 8.79
CA GLU A 90 19.70 -11.52 10.05
C GLU A 90 18.68 -10.41 10.25
N THR A 91 18.84 -9.28 9.56
CA THR A 91 17.91 -8.15 9.61
C THR A 91 16.77 -8.28 8.62
N HIS A 92 16.73 -9.35 7.82
CA HIS A 92 15.67 -9.59 6.85
C HIS A 92 14.55 -10.40 7.48
N PHE A 93 13.33 -9.86 7.43
CA PHE A 93 12.13 -10.53 7.93
C PHE A 93 11.04 -10.54 6.87
N ALA A 94 10.24 -11.61 6.86
CA ALA A 94 9.04 -11.69 6.05
C ALA A 94 7.84 -12.03 6.93
N ILE A 95 6.69 -11.49 6.58
CA ILE A 95 5.40 -11.83 7.19
C ILE A 95 4.71 -12.80 6.24
N GLN A 96 4.39 -13.99 6.72
CA GLN A 96 3.45 -14.89 6.08
C GLN A 96 2.07 -14.62 6.67
N GLY A 97 1.05 -14.42 5.85
CA GLY A 97 -0.27 -13.96 6.32
C GLY A 97 -0.37 -12.44 6.47
N ASP A 98 -1.32 -12.01 7.28
CA ASP A 98 -1.72 -10.60 7.38
C ASP A 98 -0.88 -9.79 8.38
N GLY A 99 -1.04 -8.47 8.36
CA GLY A 99 -0.34 -7.57 9.28
C GLY A 99 0.90 -6.91 8.68
N PHE A 100 1.54 -6.10 9.52
CA PHE A 100 2.56 -5.14 9.14
C PHE A 100 3.62 -4.99 10.24
N PHE A 101 4.84 -4.64 9.85
CA PHE A 101 5.82 -4.08 10.76
C PHE A 101 5.46 -2.62 11.09
N LEU A 102 5.71 -2.25 12.34
CA LEU A 102 5.48 -0.90 12.83
C LEU A 102 6.76 -0.08 12.75
N LEU A 103 6.66 1.11 12.18
CA LEU A 103 7.75 2.05 11.98
C LEU A 103 7.40 3.41 12.59
N VAL A 104 8.40 4.10 13.13
CA VAL A 104 8.24 5.43 13.75
C VAL A 104 9.39 6.34 13.33
N LYS A 105 9.17 7.67 13.28
CA LYS A 105 10.27 8.61 13.01
C LYS A 105 11.23 8.67 14.19
N PRO A 106 12.52 8.94 13.96
CA PRO A 106 13.49 9.13 15.05
C PRO A 106 13.04 10.14 16.11
N ASP A 107 12.47 11.26 15.68
CA ASP A 107 12.01 12.36 16.55
C ASP A 107 10.91 11.96 17.51
N ASP A 108 10.08 11.01 17.09
CA ASP A 108 8.91 10.61 17.85
C ASP A 108 9.32 9.63 18.95
N VAL A 109 10.45 8.93 18.78
CA VAL A 109 10.96 7.95 19.74
C VAL A 109 11.48 8.66 20.99
N THR A 110 10.82 8.43 22.11
CA THR A 110 11.21 9.03 23.38
C THR A 110 12.27 8.15 24.08
N PRO A 111 13.49 8.65 24.33
CA PRO A 111 14.63 7.85 24.82
C PRO A 111 14.44 7.14 26.17
N ASN A 112 13.46 7.58 26.96
CA ASN A 112 13.16 7.07 28.32
C ASN A 112 11.73 6.57 28.47
N TYR A 113 10.95 6.57 27.38
CA TYR A 113 9.60 6.06 27.39
C TYR A 113 9.60 4.80 26.53
N ASP A 114 9.94 3.66 27.14
CA ASP A 114 9.83 2.31 26.57
C ASP A 114 8.36 1.92 26.27
N ARG A 115 7.46 2.90 26.16
CA ARG A 115 6.01 2.72 26.18
C ARG A 115 5.34 3.72 25.25
N TYR A 116 5.14 3.36 23.99
CA TYR A 116 3.93 3.87 23.36
C TYR A 116 2.77 3.06 23.90
N PRO A 117 1.87 3.62 24.73
CA PRO A 117 0.65 2.94 25.07
C PRO A 117 -0.13 2.79 23.77
N ASN A 118 -0.21 1.55 23.27
CA ASN A 118 -0.97 1.12 22.11
C ASN A 118 -1.06 2.18 21.01
N ALA A 119 -0.05 2.17 20.11
CA ALA A 119 0.13 3.12 19.01
C ALA A 119 -1.20 3.44 18.31
N THR A 120 -1.91 4.44 18.82
CA THR A 120 -3.10 4.92 18.16
C THR A 120 -2.54 5.73 17.00
N ALA A 121 -2.73 5.27 15.78
CA ALA A 121 -2.35 5.95 14.55
C ALA A 121 -3.19 7.23 14.30
N THR A 122 -3.63 7.89 15.38
CA THR A 122 -4.12 9.27 15.33
C THR A 122 -3.01 10.24 14.97
N SER A 123 -1.73 9.88 15.16
CA SER A 123 -0.61 10.79 14.96
C SER A 123 0.09 10.58 13.62
N GLU A 124 0.70 11.65 13.10
CA GLU A 124 1.49 11.68 11.87
C GLU A 124 2.79 10.84 11.94
N ASP A 125 2.91 9.98 12.95
CA ASP A 125 4.18 9.52 13.51
C ASP A 125 4.33 8.01 13.47
N VAL A 126 3.25 7.30 13.19
CA VAL A 126 3.23 5.83 13.06
C VAL A 126 3.05 5.44 11.62
N PHE A 127 3.93 4.57 11.13
CA PHE A 127 3.91 4.04 9.79
C PHE A 127 3.88 2.51 9.80
N LEU A 128 3.28 1.94 8.77
CA LEU A 128 3.16 0.51 8.55
C LEU A 128 3.99 0.11 7.35
N THR A 129 4.65 -1.04 7.41
CA THR A 129 5.30 -1.62 6.23
C THR A 129 5.22 -3.13 6.24
N ARG A 130 5.23 -3.74 5.05
CA ARG A 130 5.51 -5.17 4.90
C ARG A 130 6.94 -5.43 4.42
N ALA A 131 7.66 -4.38 4.02
CA ALA A 131 9.03 -4.49 3.57
C ALA A 131 9.92 -4.76 4.79
N GLY A 132 10.52 -5.94 4.83
CA GLY A 132 11.37 -6.36 5.94
C GLY A 132 12.87 -6.33 5.64
N ASP A 133 13.30 -5.54 4.65
CA ASP A 133 14.71 -5.25 4.37
C ASP A 133 15.24 -4.18 5.33
N PHE A 134 15.52 -4.60 6.56
CA PHE A 134 16.04 -3.72 7.59
C PHE A 134 17.57 -3.77 7.70
N HIS A 135 18.14 -2.79 8.39
CA HIS A 135 19.56 -2.76 8.74
C HIS A 135 19.78 -2.09 10.09
N TRP A 136 20.95 -2.29 10.68
CA TRP A 136 21.34 -1.66 11.95
C TRP A 136 21.95 -0.29 11.70
N ALA A 137 21.49 0.73 12.42
CA ALA A 137 22.05 2.07 12.34
C ALA A 137 22.02 2.76 13.72
N GLU A 138 22.97 3.66 13.94
CA GLU A 138 22.87 4.66 15.01
C GLU A 138 21.96 5.78 14.49
N VAL A 139 20.87 6.02 15.19
CA VAL A 139 19.84 6.98 14.79
C VAL A 139 19.75 8.08 15.83
N LYS A 140 19.76 9.32 15.36
CA LYS A 140 19.61 10.52 16.19
C LYS A 140 18.28 11.20 15.92
N ASP A 141 17.70 11.78 16.97
CA ASP A 141 16.62 12.73 16.86
C ASP A 141 17.12 14.06 16.25
N SER A 142 16.19 14.96 15.94
CA SER A 142 16.44 16.31 15.43
C SER A 142 17.20 17.20 16.40
N ALA A 143 17.20 16.87 17.70
CA ALA A 143 18.02 17.52 18.71
C ALA A 143 19.46 16.95 18.80
N GLY A 144 19.77 15.91 18.03
CA GLY A 144 21.08 15.26 17.97
C GLY A 144 21.31 14.22 19.06
N ASN A 145 20.30 13.88 19.86
CA ASN A 145 20.36 12.81 20.86
C ASN A 145 20.14 11.46 20.19
N ASN A 146 20.76 10.42 20.75
CA ASN A 146 20.49 9.06 20.28
C ASN A 146 19.09 8.61 20.68
N VAL A 147 18.39 8.01 19.73
CA VAL A 147 17.01 7.51 19.87
C VAL A 147 16.85 6.52 21.04
N THR A 148 17.91 5.78 21.36
CA THR A 148 17.96 4.81 22.47
C THR A 148 18.38 5.41 23.81
N GLY A 149 18.74 6.69 23.84
CA GLY A 149 19.37 7.35 24.98
C GLY A 149 20.80 6.87 25.28
N THR A 150 21.32 5.89 24.53
CA THR A 150 22.63 5.26 24.76
C THR A 150 23.53 5.47 23.55
N VAL A 151 24.74 6.00 23.76
CA VAL A 151 25.70 6.27 22.68
C VAL A 151 26.26 4.97 22.11
N GLY A 152 26.23 4.85 20.78
CA GLY A 152 26.72 3.67 20.06
C GLY A 152 25.75 2.48 20.03
N GLU A 153 24.57 2.57 20.66
CA GLU A 153 23.56 1.52 20.56
C GLU A 153 22.85 1.61 19.20
N LEU A 154 22.90 0.52 18.43
CA LEU A 154 22.27 0.44 17.12
C LEU A 154 20.81 0.03 17.25
N VAL A 155 19.95 0.63 16.44
CA VAL A 155 18.54 0.24 16.31
C VAL A 155 18.26 -0.29 14.92
N LEU A 156 17.25 -1.15 14.82
CA LEU A 156 16.81 -1.68 13.55
C LEU A 156 16.02 -0.59 12.80
N VAL A 157 16.42 -0.30 11.56
CA VAL A 157 15.80 0.71 10.71
C VAL A 157 15.48 0.18 9.32
N ASN A 158 14.49 0.80 8.68
CA ASN A 158 14.23 0.59 7.26
C ASN A 158 15.17 1.42 6.38
N LYS A 159 15.11 1.20 5.06
CA LYS A 159 15.90 1.95 4.06
C LYS A 159 15.73 3.47 4.13
N GLN A 160 14.62 3.95 4.69
CA GLN A 160 14.29 5.37 4.84
C GLN A 160 14.74 5.96 6.19
N GLY A 161 15.37 5.17 7.06
CA GLY A 161 15.82 5.62 8.39
C GLY A 161 14.68 5.71 9.43
N LEU A 162 13.52 5.12 9.15
CA LEU A 162 12.47 4.95 10.14
C LEU A 162 12.81 3.79 11.06
N VAL A 163 12.52 3.96 12.34
CA VAL A 163 12.87 3.03 13.41
C VAL A 163 11.83 1.91 13.48
N VAL A 164 12.28 0.67 13.48
CA VAL A 164 11.43 -0.51 13.61
C VAL A 164 11.09 -0.75 15.07
N MET A 165 9.81 -0.90 15.34
CA MET A 165 9.28 -1.12 16.68
C MET A 165 9.06 -2.61 16.96
N THR A 166 9.26 -2.99 18.21
CA THR A 166 8.94 -4.32 18.76
C THR A 166 8.07 -4.13 19.99
N GLU A 167 7.21 -5.10 20.28
CA GLU A 167 6.45 -5.12 21.52
C GLU A 167 7.40 -5.46 22.68
N ASP A 168 7.28 -4.75 23.80
CA ASP A 168 8.06 -5.05 24.99
C ASP A 168 7.62 -6.39 25.60
N SER A 169 8.58 -7.05 26.25
CA SER A 169 8.50 -8.34 26.95
C SER A 169 7.42 -8.45 28.03
N SER A 170 6.50 -7.51 28.22
CA SER A 170 5.40 -7.63 29.19
C SER A 170 4.09 -7.89 28.45
N PRO A 171 3.55 -9.14 28.43
CA PRO A 171 2.40 -9.54 27.63
C PRO A 171 1.06 -8.89 28.05
N VAL A 172 1.09 -7.90 28.94
CA VAL A 172 -0.10 -7.34 29.59
C VAL A 172 -0.39 -5.91 29.15
N ASN A 173 0.55 -5.22 28.49
CA ASN A 173 0.43 -3.76 28.31
C ASN A 173 0.51 -3.23 26.87
N GLY A 174 0.74 -4.05 25.84
CA GLY A 174 0.75 -3.59 24.43
C GLY A 174 1.72 -2.44 24.16
N ASN A 175 2.79 -2.36 24.95
CA ASN A 175 3.78 -1.29 24.82
C ASN A 175 4.75 -1.65 23.71
N VAL A 176 5.02 -0.71 22.81
CA VAL A 176 6.05 -0.87 21.78
C VAL A 176 7.26 -0.01 22.07
N ARG A 177 8.44 -0.51 21.70
CA ARG A 177 9.74 0.15 21.86
C ARG A 177 10.61 -0.09 20.62
N PRO A 178 11.64 0.74 20.36
CA PRO A 178 12.62 0.47 19.30
C PRO A 178 13.30 -0.87 19.49
N LEU A 179 13.48 -1.63 18.41
CA LEU A 179 14.26 -2.85 18.45
C LEU A 179 15.76 -2.52 18.46
N ARG A 180 16.39 -2.75 19.62
CA ARG A 180 17.82 -2.49 19.85
C ARG A 180 18.67 -3.71 19.47
N LYS A 181 19.90 -3.48 19.03
CA LYS A 181 20.85 -4.56 18.67
C LYS A 181 21.18 -5.44 19.87
N SER A 182 21.37 -4.83 21.04
CA SER A 182 21.59 -5.56 22.29
C SER A 182 20.46 -6.52 22.65
N ASP A 183 19.20 -6.11 22.47
CA ASP A 183 18.01 -6.96 22.69
C ASP A 183 17.90 -8.09 21.65
N PHE A 184 18.32 -7.81 20.41
CA PHE A 184 18.29 -8.76 19.31
C PHE A 184 19.30 -9.90 19.48
N ASP A 185 20.51 -9.55 19.93
CA ASP A 185 21.63 -10.47 20.14
C ASP A 185 21.56 -11.18 21.51
N ASN A 186 20.68 -10.72 22.41
CA ASN A 186 20.52 -11.30 23.73
C ASN A 186 20.01 -12.75 23.66
N ILE A 187 20.81 -13.69 24.16
CA ILE A 187 20.52 -15.13 24.14
C ILE A 187 19.23 -15.46 24.92
N ASN A 188 18.88 -14.67 25.95
CA ASN A 188 17.76 -14.96 26.84
C ASN A 188 16.42 -14.44 26.32
N ILE A 189 16.42 -13.40 25.47
CA ILE A 189 15.21 -12.67 25.07
C ILE A 189 15.02 -12.67 23.54
N LYS A 190 16.10 -12.77 22.73
CA LYS A 190 16.10 -12.80 21.26
C LYS A 190 14.97 -11.97 20.64
N ALA A 191 14.99 -10.67 20.88
CA ALA A 191 13.93 -9.79 20.39
C ALA A 191 13.94 -9.73 18.86
N ARG A 192 12.75 -9.70 18.26
CA ARG A 192 12.48 -9.58 16.83
C ARG A 192 11.47 -8.46 16.57
N PRO A 193 11.32 -7.99 15.33
CA PRO A 193 10.23 -7.09 14.99
C PRO A 193 8.88 -7.75 15.32
N SER A 194 7.96 -6.99 15.89
CA SER A 194 6.59 -7.47 16.10
C SER A 194 5.75 -7.24 14.84
N VAL A 195 4.72 -8.07 14.65
CA VAL A 195 3.73 -7.92 13.58
C VAL A 195 2.46 -7.34 14.18
N PHE A 196 1.93 -6.29 13.56
CA PHE A 196 0.77 -5.54 14.02
C PHE A 196 -0.33 -5.53 12.97
N MET A 197 -1.58 -5.46 13.43
CA MET A 197 -2.76 -5.23 12.61
C MET A 197 -3.40 -3.91 13.02
N PRO A 198 -3.69 -3.00 12.07
CA PRO A 198 -4.50 -1.83 12.35
C PRO A 198 -5.95 -2.24 12.64
N THR A 199 -6.51 -1.78 13.75
CA THR A 199 -7.88 -2.06 14.18
C THR A 199 -8.62 -0.78 14.59
N LYS A 200 -9.94 -0.78 14.40
CA LYS A 200 -10.84 0.29 14.87
C LYS A 200 -11.20 0.11 16.36
N ASP A 201 -10.89 -1.05 16.95
CA ASP A 201 -11.22 -1.35 18.34
C ASP A 201 -10.17 -0.80 19.31
N ALA A 202 -10.66 -0.24 20.42
CA ALA A 202 -9.79 0.17 21.51
C ALA A 202 -9.24 -1.05 22.28
N TYR A 203 -7.99 -0.94 22.74
CA TYR A 203 -7.38 -1.92 23.65
C TYR A 203 -8.25 -2.17 24.90
N PRO A 204 -8.22 -3.37 25.52
CA PRO A 204 -7.46 -4.59 25.19
C PRO A 204 -8.28 -5.69 24.49
N SER A 205 -9.42 -5.37 23.87
CA SER A 205 -10.22 -6.40 23.21
C SER A 205 -9.49 -7.00 22.01
N ALA A 206 -9.65 -8.31 21.79
CA ALA A 206 -9.28 -8.95 20.53
C ALA A 206 -9.90 -8.14 19.37
N PRO A 207 -9.15 -7.91 18.27
CA PRO A 207 -9.62 -7.06 17.18
C PRO A 207 -10.84 -7.73 16.52
N ASN A 208 -12.02 -7.19 16.78
CA ASN A 208 -13.27 -7.58 16.13
C ASN A 208 -13.51 -6.75 14.86
N ASN A 209 -12.95 -5.53 14.79
CA ASN A 209 -13.06 -4.60 13.68
C ASN A 209 -11.68 -4.26 13.12
N ILE A 210 -11.24 -4.99 12.10
CA ILE A 210 -10.01 -4.71 11.36
C ILE A 210 -10.23 -3.48 10.47
N VAL A 211 -9.20 -2.63 10.36
CA VAL A 211 -9.21 -1.52 9.39
C VAL A 211 -9.07 -2.12 8.00
N ASP A 212 -10.00 -1.82 7.12
CA ASP A 212 -9.91 -2.29 5.74
C ASP A 212 -8.59 -1.79 5.13
N PHE A 213 -7.81 -2.70 4.54
CA PHE A 213 -6.51 -2.34 3.99
C PHE A 213 -6.63 -1.35 2.83
N ASP A 214 -7.80 -1.25 2.21
CA ASP A 214 -8.11 -0.24 1.20
C ASP A 214 -8.20 1.20 1.80
N GLU A 215 -8.31 1.34 3.12
CA GLU A 215 -8.22 2.64 3.81
C GLU A 215 -6.76 3.09 4.01
N LEU A 216 -5.76 2.22 3.86
CA LEU A 216 -4.35 2.59 4.08
C LEU A 216 -3.81 3.50 2.98
N GLU A 217 -3.12 4.57 3.38
CA GLU A 217 -2.57 5.57 2.47
C GLU A 217 -1.05 5.44 2.35
N TYR A 218 -0.50 5.67 1.16
CA TYR A 218 0.95 5.74 1.00
C TYR A 218 1.53 6.94 1.75
N SER A 219 2.61 6.68 2.48
CA SER A 219 3.36 7.71 3.17
C SER A 219 4.34 8.43 2.23
N ARG A 220 4.77 9.64 2.61
CA ARG A 220 5.84 10.40 1.95
C ARG A 220 7.17 9.65 1.88
N TYR A 221 7.35 8.61 2.70
CA TYR A 221 8.57 7.81 2.78
C TYR A 221 8.64 6.71 1.70
N GLY A 222 7.64 6.58 0.84
CA GLY A 222 7.71 5.75 -0.36
C GLY A 222 6.65 4.66 -0.43
N SER A 223 6.72 3.86 -1.50
CA SER A 223 5.66 2.96 -1.94
C SER A 223 5.52 1.65 -1.16
N THR A 224 6.25 1.49 -0.07
CA THR A 224 6.13 0.34 0.86
C THR A 224 5.82 0.78 2.28
N VAL A 225 5.74 2.09 2.52
CA VAL A 225 5.47 2.68 3.81
C VAL A 225 4.08 3.29 3.76
N LEU A 226 3.21 2.87 4.67
CA LEU A 226 1.81 3.20 4.69
C LEU A 226 1.47 3.95 5.98
N LYS A 227 0.39 4.70 5.95
CA LYS A 227 -0.20 5.39 7.09
C LYS A 227 -1.67 5.00 7.18
N ALA A 228 -2.17 4.81 8.39
CA ALA A 228 -3.60 4.69 8.62
C ALA A 228 -4.26 6.08 8.59
N PRO A 229 -5.41 6.26 7.92
CA PRO A 229 -6.01 7.58 7.68
C PRO A 229 -6.75 8.15 8.89
N THR A 230 -7.06 7.32 9.89
CA THR A 230 -7.85 7.69 11.08
C THR A 230 -7.21 7.17 12.36
N ALA A 231 -7.81 7.51 13.50
CA ALA A 231 -7.47 7.00 14.82
C ALA A 231 -7.57 5.46 14.90
N THR A 232 -6.57 4.73 14.41
CA THR A 232 -6.57 3.25 14.45
C THR A 232 -5.64 2.77 15.55
N PHE A 233 -6.09 1.83 16.35
CA PHE A 233 -5.21 1.16 17.31
C PHE A 233 -4.37 0.11 16.58
N MET A 234 -3.21 -0.24 17.15
CA MET A 234 -2.35 -1.30 16.62
C MET A 234 -2.47 -2.51 17.54
N ALA A 235 -3.15 -3.55 17.06
CA ALA A 235 -3.17 -4.84 17.75
C ALA A 235 -1.91 -5.63 17.38
N THR A 236 -1.16 -6.12 18.36
CA THR A 236 -0.04 -7.03 18.09
C THR A 236 -0.60 -8.39 17.69
N LEU A 237 -0.26 -8.87 16.48
CA LEU A 237 -0.53 -10.24 16.05
C LEU A 237 0.58 -11.19 16.49
N ILE A 238 1.84 -10.75 16.36
CA ILE A 238 3.01 -11.54 16.73
C ILE A 238 3.93 -10.70 17.60
N ALA A 239 4.10 -11.13 18.85
CA ALA A 239 5.03 -10.53 19.80
C ALA A 239 6.47 -11.01 19.52
N GLY A 240 7.31 -10.12 18.98
CA GLY A 240 8.70 -10.44 18.64
C GLY A 240 9.65 -10.62 19.83
N SER A 241 9.25 -10.25 21.06
CA SER A 241 10.15 -10.19 22.23
C SER A 241 10.44 -11.52 22.95
N TYR A 242 9.97 -12.67 22.45
CA TYR A 242 10.12 -13.95 23.17
C TYR A 242 10.79 -15.07 22.38
N GLY A 243 11.37 -14.78 21.22
CA GLY A 243 12.03 -15.80 20.38
C GLY A 243 11.11 -16.93 19.91
N VAL A 244 9.81 -16.86 20.18
CA VAL A 244 8.78 -17.73 19.62
C VAL A 244 8.18 -16.98 18.46
N LEU A 245 8.64 -17.28 17.25
CA LEU A 245 8.11 -16.76 15.97
C LEU A 245 6.63 -17.12 15.72
N ASP A 246 6.02 -17.81 16.69
CA ASP A 246 4.68 -18.41 16.69
C ASP A 246 4.18 -18.52 18.14
N ARG A 247 4.10 -17.40 18.89
CA ARG A 247 3.41 -17.40 20.19
C ARG A 247 1.92 -17.24 19.95
N ARG A 248 1.28 -18.30 19.45
CA ARG A 248 -0.17 -18.46 19.58
C ARG A 248 -0.53 -18.47 21.05
N GLN A 249 -1.32 -17.52 21.51
CA GLN A 249 -1.93 -17.61 22.84
C GLN A 249 -3.00 -18.72 22.77
N LEU A 250 -3.23 -19.43 23.88
CA LEU A 250 -4.31 -20.43 23.97
C LEU A 250 -5.66 -19.70 23.75
N GLY A 251 -6.20 -19.79 22.53
CA GLY A 251 -7.40 -19.07 22.10
C GLY A 251 -7.24 -18.27 20.80
N ASP A 252 -6.03 -18.12 20.26
CA ASP A 252 -5.80 -17.51 18.93
C ASP A 252 -6.10 -18.54 17.83
N ASP A 253 -7.30 -18.48 17.26
CA ASP A 253 -7.77 -19.33 16.16
C ASP A 253 -7.26 -18.89 14.77
N ASP A 254 -6.47 -17.82 14.68
CA ASP A 254 -6.00 -17.24 13.41
C ASP A 254 -4.70 -17.94 12.95
N GLY A 255 -4.83 -19.20 12.53
CA GLY A 255 -3.71 -20.08 12.13
C GLY A 255 -2.90 -19.67 10.89
N GLU A 256 -2.94 -18.42 10.44
CA GLU A 256 -2.40 -17.99 9.14
C GLU A 256 -1.18 -17.06 9.21
N THR A 257 -1.02 -16.26 10.26
CA THR A 257 0.06 -15.24 10.32
C THR A 257 1.31 -15.74 11.03
N ARG A 258 2.50 -15.59 10.41
CA ARG A 258 3.81 -16.00 10.94
C ARG A 258 4.92 -15.02 10.57
N LEU A 259 5.88 -14.86 11.47
CA LEU A 259 7.12 -14.14 11.21
C LEU A 259 8.20 -15.12 10.75
N ILE A 260 8.78 -14.88 9.59
CA ILE A 260 9.87 -15.68 9.02
C ILE A 260 11.16 -14.87 9.09
N GLU A 261 12.14 -15.36 9.83
CA GLU A 261 13.47 -14.76 9.88
C GLU A 261 14.28 -15.11 8.63
N LYS A 262 15.26 -14.25 8.31
CA LYS A 262 16.19 -14.47 7.20
C LYS A 262 15.42 -14.72 5.90
N ALA A 263 14.38 -13.91 5.67
CA ALA A 263 13.54 -13.99 4.49
C ALA A 263 13.03 -12.60 4.12
N LEU A 264 12.64 -12.42 2.87
CA LEU A 264 11.97 -11.22 2.37
C LEU A 264 10.73 -11.61 1.60
N GLU A 265 9.65 -10.85 1.77
CA GLU A 265 8.51 -10.91 0.85
C GLU A 265 8.91 -10.19 -0.44
N ALA A 266 8.75 -10.85 -1.59
CA ALA A 266 8.91 -10.25 -2.91
C ALA A 266 7.69 -9.38 -3.25
N SER A 267 7.80 -8.59 -4.32
CA SER A 267 6.61 -7.93 -4.87
C SER A 267 5.59 -8.97 -5.37
N ASN A 268 4.30 -8.67 -5.24
CA ASN A 268 3.25 -9.49 -5.85
C ASN A 268 2.92 -9.07 -7.29
N VAL A 269 3.68 -8.13 -7.86
CA VAL A 269 3.52 -7.63 -9.22
C VAL A 269 3.81 -8.73 -10.24
N LYS A 270 2.89 -8.92 -11.18
CA LYS A 270 3.08 -9.82 -12.32
C LYS A 270 3.62 -9.06 -13.53
N THR A 271 4.94 -8.93 -13.62
CA THR A 271 5.61 -8.13 -14.66
C THR A 271 5.22 -8.55 -16.08
N GLU A 272 5.08 -9.84 -16.36
CA GLU A 272 4.67 -10.35 -17.68
C GLU A 272 3.27 -9.87 -18.09
N ARG A 273 2.34 -9.88 -17.14
CA ARG A 273 0.99 -9.36 -17.32
C ARG A 273 1.05 -7.86 -17.58
N ASN A 274 1.79 -7.11 -16.76
CA ASN A 274 1.91 -5.65 -16.87
C ASN A 274 2.57 -5.19 -18.17
N ILE A 275 3.56 -5.92 -18.69
CA ILE A 275 4.15 -5.65 -20.02
C ILE A 275 3.11 -5.88 -21.13
N THR A 276 2.32 -6.95 -21.01
CA THR A 276 1.26 -7.25 -21.97
C THR A 276 0.17 -6.17 -21.94
N GLU A 277 -0.23 -5.73 -20.74
CA GLU A 277 -1.18 -4.63 -20.55
C GLU A 277 -0.66 -3.32 -21.18
N LEU A 278 0.63 -3.00 -21.01
CA LEU A 278 1.25 -1.82 -21.63
C LEU A 278 1.22 -1.89 -23.18
N ALA A 279 1.43 -3.08 -23.76
CA ALA A 279 1.35 -3.26 -25.20
C ALA A 279 -0.09 -3.08 -25.73
N VAL A 280 -1.10 -3.54 -24.98
CA VAL A 280 -2.51 -3.32 -25.31
C VAL A 280 -2.86 -1.83 -25.19
N MET A 281 -2.40 -1.15 -24.15
CA MET A 281 -2.57 0.31 -23.98
C MET A 281 -2.07 1.09 -25.17
N GLY A 282 -0.85 0.80 -25.64
CA GLY A 282 -0.27 1.49 -26.80
C GLY A 282 -1.15 1.35 -28.05
N LYS A 283 -1.82 0.20 -28.23
CA LYS A 283 -2.78 0.01 -29.33
C LYS A 283 -4.07 0.81 -29.12
N VAL A 284 -4.62 0.80 -27.91
CA VAL A 284 -5.85 1.55 -27.57
C VAL A 284 -5.62 3.06 -27.73
N TYR A 285 -4.51 3.57 -27.21
CA TYR A 285 -4.11 4.98 -27.36
C TYR A 285 -4.01 5.39 -28.83
N ASN A 286 -3.31 4.59 -29.65
CA ASN A 286 -3.21 4.84 -31.09
C ASN A 286 -4.58 4.82 -31.79
N GLY A 287 -5.50 3.95 -31.35
CA GLY A 287 -6.88 3.93 -31.82
C GLY A 287 -7.62 5.25 -31.54
N PHE A 288 -7.51 5.79 -30.33
CA PHE A 288 -8.09 7.09 -29.98
C PHE A 288 -7.47 8.24 -30.78
N VAL A 289 -6.15 8.23 -30.98
CA VAL A 289 -5.48 9.23 -31.82
C VAL A 289 -5.98 9.18 -33.27
N GLN A 290 -6.16 7.98 -33.84
CA GLN A 290 -6.72 7.83 -35.18
C GLN A 290 -8.17 8.33 -35.25
N LEU A 291 -8.99 8.05 -34.24
CA LEU A 291 -10.35 8.54 -34.15
C LEU A 291 -10.40 10.07 -34.16
N ILE A 292 -9.54 10.73 -33.37
CA ILE A 292 -9.43 12.19 -33.33
C ILE A 292 -8.97 12.74 -34.70
N LYS A 293 -8.02 12.08 -35.37
CA LYS A 293 -7.56 12.49 -36.70
C LYS A 293 -8.67 12.45 -37.74
N VAL A 294 -9.44 11.34 -37.79
CA VAL A 294 -10.59 11.22 -38.70
C VAL A 294 -11.64 12.27 -38.38
N TYR A 295 -11.90 12.51 -37.09
CA TYR A 295 -12.84 13.53 -36.65
C TYR A 295 -12.43 14.94 -37.11
N ASN A 296 -11.16 15.32 -36.92
CA ASN A 296 -10.65 16.62 -37.36
C ASN A 296 -10.69 16.75 -38.89
N SER A 297 -10.33 15.68 -39.62
CA SER A 297 -10.42 15.66 -41.09
C SER A 297 -11.85 15.91 -41.57
N ASN A 298 -12.85 15.29 -40.94
CA ASN A 298 -14.26 15.50 -41.30
C ASN A 298 -14.72 16.93 -40.96
N LEU A 299 -14.26 17.51 -39.85
CA LEU A 299 -14.56 18.91 -39.54
C LEU A 299 -13.96 19.86 -40.58
N ASP A 300 -12.72 19.61 -41.00
CA ASP A 300 -12.05 20.41 -42.03
C ASP A 300 -12.78 20.33 -43.38
N GLU A 301 -13.24 19.14 -43.79
CA GLU A 301 -14.06 18.97 -45.00
C GLU A 301 -15.39 19.74 -44.91
N VAL A 302 -16.09 19.66 -43.78
CA VAL A 302 -17.37 20.37 -43.58
C VAL A 302 -17.15 21.89 -43.57
N LEU A 303 -16.11 22.37 -42.90
CA LEU A 303 -15.75 23.79 -42.88
C LEU A 303 -15.31 24.27 -44.27
N GLY A 304 -14.64 23.41 -45.04
CA GLY A 304 -14.28 23.66 -46.43
C GLY A 304 -15.50 23.80 -47.33
N PHE A 305 -16.56 23.00 -47.11
CA PHE A 305 -17.81 23.09 -47.88
C PHE A 305 -18.64 24.34 -47.60
N ILE A 306 -18.49 24.93 -46.41
CA ILE A 306 -19.20 26.16 -46.01
C ILE A 306 -18.54 27.42 -46.60
N ARG A 307 -17.27 27.34 -47.01
CA ARG A 307 -16.54 28.44 -47.66
C ARG A 307 -16.77 28.48 -49.16
#